data_AF-A0A348NV69-F1
#
_entry.id   AF-A0A348NV69-F1
#
_cell.length_a   1.000
_cell.length_b   1.000
_cell.length_c   1.000
_cell.angle_alpha   90.00
_cell.angle_beta   90.00
_cell.angle_gamma   90.00
#
_symmetry.space_group_name_H-M   'P 1'
#
loop_
_entity.id
_entity.type
_entity.pdbx_description
1 polymer ?
#
loop_
_entity_poly.entity_id
_entity_poly.type
_entity_poly.pdbx_seq_one_letter_code
_entity_poly.pdbx_strand_id
1 'polypeptide(L)'
;MAKLIEELKFFEPFTGKTYTGKFSGNTDTDISQWETILNGQGVRSVHSVNEGEYGGETIIYWDKTKKEIVAHYFTTAGFYTVGTMKIEGNKIVAVDELTGS
;
A
#
# COMPACT_ATOMS: atom_id res chain seq x y z
N MET A 1 15.00 -1.84 12.34
CA MET A 1 13.81 -1.29 11.65
C MET A 1 12.95 -0.59 12.68
N ALA A 2 12.36 0.56 12.35
CA ALA A 2 11.43 1.23 13.27
C ALA A 2 10.16 0.38 13.44
N LYS A 3 9.67 0.25 14.67
CA LYS A 3 8.41 -0.44 14.96
C LYS A 3 7.25 0.45 14.51
N LEU A 4 6.22 -0.15 13.89
CA LEU A 4 5.03 0.59 13.49
C LEU A 4 4.22 1.01 14.73
N ILE A 5 3.48 2.13 14.60
CA ILE A 5 2.47 2.53 15.58
C ILE A 5 1.36 1.49 15.68
N GLU A 6 0.60 1.50 16.78
CA GLU A 6 -0.46 0.52 17.06
C GLU A 6 -1.43 0.38 15.88
N GLU A 7 -1.85 1.52 15.35
CA GLU A 7 -2.84 1.63 14.28
C GLU A 7 -2.38 1.02 12.96
N LEU A 8 -1.06 0.86 12.77
CA LEU A 8 -0.46 0.28 11.58
C LEU A 8 0.15 -1.11 11.83
N LYS A 9 0.03 -1.68 13.04
CA LYS A 9 0.66 -2.98 13.38
C LYS A 9 0.25 -4.11 12.45
N PHE A 10 -0.94 -4.06 11.88
CA PHE A 10 -1.39 -5.04 10.89
C PHE A 10 -0.40 -5.21 9.73
N PHE A 11 0.34 -4.15 9.38
CA PHE A 11 1.31 -4.16 8.29
C PHE A 11 2.69 -4.71 8.68
N GLU A 12 2.98 -4.92 9.96
CA GLU A 12 4.29 -5.44 10.42
C GLU A 12 4.73 -6.73 9.70
N PRO A 13 3.86 -7.72 9.42
CA PRO A 13 4.25 -8.93 8.72
C PRO A 13 4.66 -8.71 7.25
N PHE A 14 4.33 -7.56 6.66
CA PHE A 14 4.61 -7.23 5.26
C PHE A 14 5.86 -6.36 5.10
N THR A 15 6.09 -5.42 6.02
CA THR A 15 7.22 -4.49 5.94
C THR A 15 8.58 -5.21 5.98
N GLY A 16 9.53 -4.70 5.21
CA GLY A 16 10.87 -5.27 5.05
C GLY A 16 10.93 -6.49 4.11
N LYS A 17 9.89 -6.73 3.32
CA LYS A 17 9.80 -7.87 2.39
C LYS A 17 9.54 -7.43 0.96
N THR A 18 9.95 -8.29 0.05
CA THR A 18 9.64 -8.23 -1.37
C THR A 18 8.71 -9.39 -1.71
N TYR A 19 7.65 -9.09 -2.45
CA TYR A 19 6.69 -10.08 -2.94
C TYR A 19 6.70 -10.11 -4.46
N THR A 20 6.44 -11.29 -5.01
CA THR A 20 6.28 -11.50 -6.45
C THR A 20 4.90 -12.09 -6.72
N GLY A 21 4.09 -11.34 -7.46
CA GLY A 21 2.79 -11.77 -7.96
C GLY A 21 2.89 -12.22 -9.42
N LYS A 22 2.14 -13.25 -9.78
CA LYS A 22 1.96 -13.68 -11.18
C LYS A 22 0.50 -13.57 -11.55
N PHE A 23 0.21 -12.96 -12.69
CA PHE A 23 -1.17 -12.81 -13.16
C PHE A 23 -1.65 -14.13 -13.79
N SER A 24 -2.88 -14.55 -13.45
CA SER A 24 -3.46 -15.75 -14.03
C SER A 24 -3.84 -15.52 -15.49
N GLY A 25 -3.27 -16.30 -16.41
CA GLY A 25 -3.64 -16.26 -17.83
C GLY A 25 -2.69 -15.48 -18.73
N ASN A 26 -1.61 -14.90 -18.19
CA ASN A 26 -0.51 -14.35 -18.98
C ASN A 26 0.85 -14.57 -18.26
N THR A 27 1.93 -14.02 -18.82
CA THR A 27 3.29 -14.13 -18.27
C THR A 27 3.68 -12.93 -17.41
N ASP A 28 2.75 -12.02 -17.14
CA ASP A 28 3.06 -10.78 -16.45
C ASP A 28 3.44 -11.06 -15.00
N THR A 29 4.42 -10.30 -14.51
CA THR A 29 4.95 -10.44 -13.16
C THR A 29 4.92 -9.07 -12.48
N ASP A 30 4.39 -9.02 -11.26
CA ASP A 30 4.43 -7.85 -10.39
C ASP A 30 5.43 -8.08 -9.25
N ILE A 31 6.35 -7.15 -9.04
CA ILE A 31 7.26 -7.15 -7.89
C ILE A 31 6.88 -5.98 -7.00
N SER A 32 6.51 -6.27 -5.75
CA SER A 32 6.22 -5.25 -4.74
C SER A 32 7.19 -5.29 -3.57
N GLN A 33 7.63 -4.11 -3.12
CA GLN A 33 8.51 -3.91 -1.98
C GLN A 33 7.78 -3.10 -0.92
N TRP A 34 7.84 -3.57 0.32
CA TRP A 34 7.13 -2.97 1.44
C TRP A 34 8.11 -2.48 2.50
N GLU A 35 7.96 -1.24 2.94
CA GLU A 35 8.89 -0.59 3.87
C GLU A 35 8.16 0.18 4.96
N THR A 36 8.72 0.17 6.16
CA THR A 36 8.34 1.13 7.21
C THR A 36 9.01 2.46 6.94
N ILE A 37 8.24 3.53 6.91
CA ILE A 37 8.71 4.90 6.70
C ILE A 37 8.34 5.80 7.89
N LEU A 38 8.85 7.04 7.89
CA LEU A 38 8.47 8.09 8.84
C LEU A 38 8.56 7.66 10.31
N ASN A 39 9.60 6.88 10.65
CA ASN A 39 9.82 6.35 12.00
C ASN A 39 8.64 5.53 12.56
N GLY A 40 7.96 4.75 11.70
CA GLY A 40 6.84 3.90 12.11
C GLY A 40 5.46 4.52 11.96
N GLN A 41 5.39 5.79 11.50
CA GLN A 41 4.13 6.51 11.27
C GLN A 41 3.52 6.21 9.89
N GLY A 42 4.24 5.50 9.02
CA GLY A 42 3.74 5.14 7.71
C GLY A 42 4.35 3.86 7.15
N VAL A 43 3.65 3.29 6.18
CA VAL A 43 4.09 2.15 5.39
C VAL A 43 4.11 2.59 3.93
N ARG A 44 5.19 2.26 3.23
CA ARG A 44 5.33 2.46 1.79
C ARG A 44 5.27 1.11 1.10
N SER A 45 4.51 1.02 0.02
CA SER A 45 4.56 -0.10 -0.92
C SER A 45 4.87 0.46 -2.30
N VAL A 46 5.91 -0.06 -2.94
CA VAL A 46 6.22 0.26 -4.35
C VAL A 46 6.09 -1.03 -5.13
N HIS A 47 5.34 -1.00 -6.23
CA HIS A 47 5.21 -2.15 -7.09
C HIS A 47 5.48 -1.82 -8.56
N SER A 48 5.93 -2.83 -9.30
CA SER A 48 6.39 -2.72 -10.67
C SER A 48 6.01 -3.98 -11.42
N VAL A 49 5.12 -3.82 -12.39
CA VAL A 49 4.73 -4.85 -13.35
C VAL A 49 5.68 -4.82 -14.53
N ASN A 50 6.11 -6.02 -14.98
CA ASN A 50 6.91 -6.22 -16.19
C ASN A 50 8.09 -5.23 -16.32
N GLU A 51 8.95 -5.19 -15.31
CA GLU A 51 10.16 -4.35 -15.29
C GLU A 51 9.89 -2.82 -15.46
N GLY A 52 8.68 -2.37 -15.10
CA GLY A 52 8.34 -0.95 -15.05
C GLY A 52 7.37 -0.51 -16.16
N GLU A 53 6.80 -1.45 -16.91
CA GLU A 53 5.71 -1.18 -17.85
C GLU A 53 4.54 -0.48 -17.17
N TYR A 54 4.19 -0.95 -15.97
CA TYR A 54 3.24 -0.28 -15.09
C TYR A 54 3.78 -0.30 -13.66
N GLY A 55 3.76 0.86 -13.01
CA GLY A 55 4.26 1.00 -11.66
C GLY A 55 3.28 1.77 -10.79
N GLY A 56 3.42 1.54 -9.50
CA GLY A 56 2.64 2.27 -8.53
C GLY A 56 3.33 2.37 -7.18
N GLU A 57 2.98 3.41 -6.46
CA GLU A 57 3.49 3.68 -5.13
C GLU A 57 2.34 4.04 -4.20
N THR A 58 2.22 3.28 -3.11
CA THR A 58 1.24 3.49 -2.05
C THR A 58 1.92 3.98 -0.78
N ILE A 59 1.45 5.09 -0.23
CA ILE A 59 1.79 5.53 1.12
C ILE A 59 0.57 5.35 2.00
N ILE A 60 0.73 4.54 3.05
CA ILE A 60 -0.30 4.18 4.03
C ILE A 60 0.06 4.81 5.36
N TYR A 61 -0.88 5.51 5.99
CA TYR A 61 -0.66 6.16 7.28
C TYR A 61 -1.95 6.24 8.11
N TRP A 62 -1.82 6.51 9.40
CA TRP A 62 -2.96 6.75 10.28
C TRP A 62 -3.34 8.24 10.28
N ASP A 63 -4.56 8.55 9.83
CA ASP A 63 -5.11 9.90 9.92
C ASP A 63 -5.79 10.09 11.29
N LYS A 64 -5.15 10.86 12.17
CA LYS A 64 -5.65 11.11 13.53
C LYS A 64 -6.96 11.89 13.57
N THR A 65 -7.23 12.72 12.57
CA THR A 65 -8.45 13.52 12.49
C THR A 65 -9.63 12.65 12.10
N LYS A 66 -9.44 11.80 11.09
CA LYS A 66 -10.45 10.85 10.60
C LYS A 66 -10.60 9.62 11.50
N LYS A 67 -9.55 9.28 12.27
CA LYS A 67 -9.42 8.03 13.03
C LYS A 67 -9.54 6.81 12.13
N GLU A 68 -8.89 6.87 10.99
CA GLU A 68 -8.88 5.81 9.98
C GLU A 68 -7.49 5.68 9.36
N ILE A 69 -7.19 4.51 8.81
CA ILE A 69 -6.02 4.32 7.97
C ILE A 69 -6.33 4.91 6.61
N VAL A 70 -5.41 5.70 6.07
CA VAL A 70 -5.53 6.33 4.76
C VAL A 70 -4.38 5.84 3.88
N ALA A 71 -4.69 5.50 2.63
CA ALA A 71 -3.73 5.13 1.61
C ALA A 71 -3.82 6.10 0.44
N HIS A 72 -2.68 6.64 0.02
CA HIS A 72 -2.57 7.36 -1.25
C HIS A 72 -1.81 6.47 -2.21
N TYR A 73 -2.39 6.17 -3.36
CA TYR A 73 -1.78 5.35 -4.39
C TYR A 73 -1.56 6.19 -5.65
N PHE A 74 -0.32 6.25 -6.12
CA PHE A 74 0.08 6.97 -7.32
C PHE A 74 0.52 5.98 -8.39
N THR A 75 0.24 6.28 -9.65
CA THR A 75 0.52 5.36 -10.76
C THR A 75 1.34 6.01 -11.86
N THR A 76 2.08 5.19 -12.62
CA THR A 76 2.72 5.64 -13.86
C THR A 76 1.72 6.01 -14.96
N ALA A 77 0.45 5.60 -14.83
CA ALA A 77 -0.64 5.92 -15.75
C ALA A 77 -1.23 7.33 -15.54
N GLY A 78 -0.69 8.12 -14.61
CA GLY A 78 -1.03 9.54 -14.46
C GLY A 78 -2.25 9.83 -13.57
N PHE A 79 -2.85 8.80 -12.96
CA PHE A 79 -3.90 8.98 -11.95
C PHE A 79 -3.43 8.57 -10.56
N TYR A 80 -4.19 8.97 -9.54
CA TYR A 80 -4.01 8.53 -8.17
C TYR A 80 -5.36 8.11 -7.55
N THR A 81 -5.30 7.40 -6.44
CA THR A 81 -6.49 7.10 -5.63
C THR A 81 -6.21 7.42 -4.18
N VAL A 82 -7.28 7.75 -3.46
CA VAL A 82 -7.22 7.89 -2.00
C VAL A 82 -8.22 6.91 -1.42
N GLY A 83 -7.72 5.99 -0.61
CA GLY A 83 -8.52 4.98 0.06
C GLY A 83 -8.50 5.17 1.57
N THR A 84 -9.59 4.78 2.23
CA THR A 84 -9.60 4.57 3.67
C THR A 84 -9.77 3.09 4.00
N MET A 85 -9.14 2.66 5.09
CA MET A 85 -9.17 1.28 5.54
C MET A 85 -9.57 1.19 7.01
N LYS A 86 -10.39 0.20 7.33
CA LYS A 86 -10.75 -0.21 8.69
C LYS A 86 -10.30 -1.64 8.93
N ILE A 87 -9.67 -1.85 10.07
CA ILE A 87 -9.29 -3.19 10.52
C ILE A 87 -10.38 -3.69 11.46
N GLU A 88 -11.08 -4.75 11.05
CA GLU A 88 -12.11 -5.41 11.83
C GLU A 88 -11.65 -6.83 12.18
N GLY A 89 -10.99 -6.97 13.33
CA GLY A 89 -10.39 -8.23 13.76
C GLY A 89 -9.22 -8.63 12.86
N ASN A 90 -9.41 -9.69 12.05
CA ASN A 90 -8.43 -10.17 11.07
C ASN A 90 -8.75 -9.76 9.62
N LYS A 91 -9.74 -8.89 9.43
CA LYS A 91 -10.17 -8.41 8.10
C LYS A 91 -9.77 -6.95 7.93
N ILE A 92 -9.46 -6.60 6.69
CA ILE A 92 -9.43 -5.21 6.24
C ILE A 92 -10.67 -4.95 5.41
N VAL A 93 -11.39 -3.89 5.75
CA VAL A 93 -12.42 -3.29 4.90
C VAL A 93 -11.79 -2.02 4.31
N ALA A 94 -11.59 -2.01 3.00
CA ALA A 94 -11.04 -0.87 2.26
C ALA A 94 -12.14 -0.23 1.40
N VAL A 95 -12.18 1.09 1.39
CA VAL A 95 -13.03 1.90 0.52
C VAL A 95 -12.11 2.85 -0.25
N ASP A 96 -12.04 2.68 -1.56
CA ASP A 96 -11.20 3.49 -2.44
C ASP A 96 -12.05 4.49 -3.22
N GLU A 97 -11.65 5.76 -3.20
CA GLU A 97 -12.18 6.79 -4.08
C GLU A 97 -11.16 7.09 -5.20
N LEU A 98 -11.61 6.93 -6.44
CA LEU A 98 -10.78 7.15 -7.63
C LEU A 98 -10.71 8.65 -7.92
N THR A 99 -9.51 9.23 -7.89
CA THR A 99 -9.33 10.68 -8.06
C THR A 99 -8.25 10.97 -9.10
N GLY A 100 -8.65 11.27 -10.34
CA GLY A 100 -7.74 11.62 -11.42
C GLY A 100 -8.23 11.05 -12.76
N SER A 101 -8.20 11.89 -13.80
CA SER A 101 -8.64 11.59 -15.17
C SER A 101 -7.61 12.09 -16.16
#